data_AF-A0A8T4DEI9-F1
#
_entry.id   AF-A0A8T4DEI9-F1
#
_cell.length_a   1.000
_cell.length_b   1.000
_cell.length_c   1.000
_cell.angle_alpha   90.00
_cell.angle_beta   90.00
_cell.angle_gamma   90.00
#
_symmetry.space_group_name_H-M   'P 1'
#
loop_
_entity.id
_entity.type
_entity.pdbx_description
1 polymer ?
#
loop_
_entity_poly.entity_id
_entity_poly.type
_entity_poly.pdbx_seq_one_letter_code
_entity_poly.pdbx_strand_id
1 'polypeptide(L)' 'MKKEELVHLHMLLAQMKKYCEEHGLDCDFKKYNELAISPFQVHRSKDEHKQAIFVLGSELASMAAKSNFIGYK' A
#
# COMPACT_ATOMS: atom_id res chain seq x y z
N MET A 1 15.75 -4.00 7.40
CA MET A 1 14.54 -4.77 7.77
C MET A 1 14.72 -6.25 7.43
N LYS A 2 14.35 -7.12 8.37
CA LYS A 2 14.26 -8.57 8.18
C LYS A 2 13.11 -8.90 7.21
N LYS A 3 13.11 -10.11 6.64
CA LYS A 3 12.10 -10.51 5.65
C LYS A 3 10.69 -10.53 6.27
N GLU A 4 10.56 -11.08 7.46
CA GLU A 4 9.29 -11.12 8.21
C GLU A 4 8.72 -9.72 8.47
N GLU A 5 9.56 -8.77 8.86
CA GLU A 5 9.16 -7.37 9.05
C GLU A 5 8.61 -6.74 7.75
N LEU A 6 9.23 -7.04 6.60
CA LEU A 6 8.73 -6.60 5.29
C LEU A 6 7.40 -7.25 4.92
N VAL A 7 7.26 -8.56 5.17
CA VAL A 7 5.99 -9.26 4.91
C VAL A 7 4.86 -8.70 5.78
N HIS A 8 5.11 -8.46 7.08
CA HIS A 8 4.13 -7.88 7.99
C HIS A 8 3.75 -6.45 7.60
N LEU A 9 4.74 -5.61 7.25
CA LEU A 9 4.46 -4.25 6.78
C LEU A 9 3.66 -4.26 5.47
N HIS A 10 4.02 -5.13 4.52
CA HIS A 10 3.27 -5.30 3.29
C HIS A 10 1.82 -5.71 3.56
N MET A 11 1.61 -6.64 4.51
CA MET A 11 0.28 -7.08 4.91
C MET A 11 -0.55 -5.94 5.50
N LEU A 12 0.02 -5.13 6.39
CA LEU A 12 -0.64 -3.97 6.97
C LEU A 12 -1.06 -2.96 5.90
N LEU A 13 -0.17 -2.62 4.97
CA LEU A 13 -0.48 -1.67 3.90
C LEU A 13 -1.53 -2.22 2.92
N ALA A 14 -1.54 -3.53 2.66
CA ALA A 14 -2.57 -4.18 1.86
C ALA A 14 -3.95 -4.13 2.56
N GLN A 15 -3.99 -4.25 3.89
CA GLN A 15 -5.22 -4.04 4.67
C GLN A 15 -5.68 -2.57 4.60
N MET A 16 -4.77 -1.60 4.67
CA MET A 16 -5.12 -0.19 4.49
C MET A 16 -5.66 0.11 3.09
N LYS A 17 -5.07 -0.49 2.04
CA LYS A 17 -5.62 -0.44 0.67
C LYS A 17 -7.07 -0.92 0.66
N LYS A 18 -7.33 -2.10 1.22
CA LYS A 18 -8.68 -2.68 1.27
C LYS A 18 -9.66 -1.76 2.01
N TYR A 19 -9.23 -1.21 3.15
CA TYR A 19 -10.03 -0.24 3.89
C TYR A 19 -10.40 0.99 3.03
N CYS A 20 -9.44 1.54 2.27
CA CYS A 20 -9.69 2.67 1.38
C CYS A 20 -10.70 2.32 0.28
N GLU A 21 -10.56 1.15 -0.35
CA GLU A 21 -11.47 0.66 -1.38
C GLU A 21 -12.90 0.45 -0.82
N GLU A 22 -13.03 -0.11 0.38
CA GLU A 22 -14.32 -0.36 1.04
C GLU A 22 -15.03 0.93 1.48
N HIS A 23 -14.28 1.98 1.82
CA HIS A 23 -14.84 3.26 2.27
C HIS A 23 -14.90 4.31 1.15
N GLY A 24 -14.59 3.94 -0.10
CA GLY A 24 -14.64 4.84 -1.26
C GLY A 24 -13.65 6.01 -1.18
N LEU A 25 -12.50 5.83 -0.52
CA LEU A 25 -11.46 6.84 -0.45
C LEU A 25 -10.76 6.99 -1.82
N ASP A 26 -10.38 8.21 -2.18
CA ASP A 26 -9.73 8.55 -3.46
C ASP A 26 -8.26 8.09 -3.51
N CYS A 27 -8.06 6.78 -3.51
CA CYS A 27 -6.77 6.10 -3.67
C CYS A 27 -6.70 5.38 -5.02
N ASP A 28 -5.61 5.57 -5.77
CA ASP A 28 -5.33 4.81 -6.99
C ASP A 28 -4.27 3.73 -6.74
N PHE A 29 -4.70 2.50 -6.53
CA PHE A 29 -3.80 1.36 -6.33
C PHE A 29 -3.47 0.58 -7.61
N LYS A 30 -3.70 1.14 -8.80
CA LYS A 30 -3.46 0.43 -10.07
C LYS A 30 -2.01 -0.05 -10.20
N LYS A 31 -1.03 0.81 -9.87
CA LYS A 31 0.40 0.45 -9.90
C LYS A 31 0.72 -0.73 -9.00
N TYR A 32 0.08 -0.81 -7.83
CA TYR A 32 0.28 -1.94 -6.92
C TYR A 32 -0.31 -3.23 -7.51
N ASN A 33 -1.51 -3.16 -8.08
CA ASN A 33 -2.16 -4.31 -8.71
C ASN A 33 -1.34 -4.85 -9.90
N GLU A 34 -0.70 -3.97 -10.68
CA GLU A 34 0.19 -4.33 -11.79
C GLU A 34 1.45 -5.10 -11.35
N LEU A 35 1.89 -4.96 -10.10
CA LEU A 35 3.01 -5.74 -9.57
C LEU A 35 2.68 -7.23 -9.42
N ALA A 36 1.39 -7.59 -9.37
CA ALA A 36 0.91 -8.96 -9.18
C ALA A 36 1.56 -9.67 -7.96
N ILE A 37 1.85 -8.90 -6.90
CA ILE A 37 2.46 -9.37 -5.66
C ILE A 37 1.45 -9.24 -4.52
N SER A 38 1.40 -10.26 -3.66
CA SER A 38 0.51 -10.33 -2.50
C SER A 38 1.32 -10.57 -1.22
N PRO A 39 0.91 -10.01 -0.06
CA PRO A 39 1.58 -10.26 1.21
C PRO A 39 1.60 -11.74 1.62
N PHE A 40 0.68 -12.56 1.10
CA PHE A 40 0.63 -14.01 1.36
C PHE A 40 1.71 -14.80 0.60
N GLN A 41 2.36 -14.20 -0.41
CA GLN A 41 3.42 -14.85 -1.17
C GLN A 41 4.77 -14.72 -0.45
N VAL A 42 4.86 -15.26 0.77
CA VAL A 42 6.03 -15.12 1.66
C VAL A 42 7.35 -15.66 1.09
N HIS A 43 7.30 -16.48 0.05
CA HIS A 43 8.47 -16.99 -0.66
C HIS A 43 9.13 -15.94 -1.56
N ARG A 44 8.41 -14.90 -1.98
CA ARG A 44 8.91 -13.80 -2.82
C ARG A 44 10.10 -13.08 -2.18
N SER A 45 10.88 -12.41 -3.01
CA SER A 45 12.11 -11.75 -2.59
C SER A 45 11.83 -10.56 -1.65
N LYS A 46 12.86 -10.16 -0.90
CA LYS A 46 12.77 -8.96 -0.05
C LYS A 46 12.49 -7.71 -0.89
N ASP A 47 13.06 -7.63 -2.08
CA ASP A 47 12.96 -6.42 -2.91
C ASP A 47 11.59 -6.32 -3.58
N GLU A 48 10.96 -7.44 -3.96
CA GLU A 48 9.56 -7.47 -4.37
C GLU A 48 8.62 -6.96 -3.27
N HIS A 49 8.83 -7.41 -2.02
CA HIS A 49 8.05 -6.89 -0.88
C HIS A 49 8.30 -5.40 -0.62
N LYS A 50 9.55 -4.92 -0.72
CA LYS A 50 9.85 -3.49 -0.58
C LYS A 50 9.20 -2.66 -1.69
N GLN A 51 9.21 -3.14 -2.93
CA GLN A 51 8.58 -2.45 -4.05
C GLN A 51 7.07 -2.33 -3.84
N ALA A 52 6.42 -3.42 -3.41
CA ALA A 52 5.01 -3.41 -3.03
C ALA A 52 4.70 -2.40 -1.91
N ILE A 53 5.51 -2.40 -0.83
CA ILE A 53 5.40 -1.43 0.27
C ILE A 53 5.53 0.00 -0.23
N PHE A 54 6.53 0.27 -1.07
CA PHE A 54 6.81 1.61 -1.58
C PHE A 54 5.66 2.15 -2.41
N VAL A 55 5.10 1.32 -3.30
CA VAL A 55 3.95 1.73 -4.13
C VAL A 55 2.71 1.96 -3.26
N LEU A 56 2.37 1.04 -2.36
CA LEU A 56 1.21 1.21 -1.46
C LEU A 56 1.34 2.47 -0.59
N GLY A 57 2.51 2.68 0.02
CA GLY A 57 2.78 3.85 0.85
C GLY A 57 2.70 5.16 0.09
N SER A 58 3.17 5.18 -1.16
CA SER A 58 3.13 6.38 -2.02
C SER A 58 1.70 6.79 -2.37
N GLU A 59 0.83 5.82 -2.67
CA GLU A 59 -0.58 6.10 -3.01
C GLU A 59 -1.36 6.53 -1.76
N LEU A 60 -1.12 5.91 -0.60
CA LEU A 60 -1.70 6.34 0.69
C LEU A 60 -1.27 7.75 1.08
N ALA A 61 0.02 8.08 0.91
CA ALA A 61 0.53 9.42 1.17
C ALA A 61 -0.09 10.46 0.22
N SER A 62 -0.26 10.09 -1.05
CA SER A 62 -0.91 10.95 -2.05
C SER A 62 -2.37 11.23 -1.70
N MET A 63 -3.13 10.21 -1.26
CA MET A 63 -4.49 10.39 -0.75
C MET A 63 -4.52 11.31 0.48
N ALA A 64 -3.64 11.08 1.46
CA ALA A 64 -3.59 11.91 2.66
C ALA A 64 -3.28 13.38 2.33
N ALA A 65 -2.38 13.63 1.39
CA ALA A 65 -2.07 14.97 0.92
C ALA A 65 -3.27 15.65 0.23
N LYS A 66 -4.04 14.91 -0.58
CA LYS A 66 -5.29 15.42 -1.18
C LYS A 66 -6.34 15.74 -0.10
N SER A 67 -6.53 14.84 0.87
CA SER A 67 -7.52 15.01 1.94
C SER A 67 -7.24 16.25 2.81
N ASN A 68 -5.97 16.51 3.14
CA ASN A 68 -5.58 17.70 3.88
C ASN A 68 -5.88 19.01 3.13
N PHE A 69 -5.97 18.97 1.80
CA PHE A 69 -6.33 20.14 0.99
C PHE A 69 -7.83 20.49 1.07
N ILE A 70 -8.69 19.52 1.45
CA ILE A 70 -10.14 19.70 1.56
C ILE A 70 -10.55 20.22 2.95
N GLY A 71 -9.73 19.98 3.99
CA GLY A 71 -10.02 20.39 5.37
C GLY A 71 -9.79 21.87 5.73
N TYR A 72 -9.39 22.71 4.77
CA TYR A 72 -9.13 24.15 4.95
C TYR A 72 -10.09 25.05 4.15
N LYS A 73 -11.28 24.59 3.81
CA LYS A 73 -12.34 25.42 3.20
C LYS A 73 -13.56 25.51 4.09
#